data_AF-A0AAE0SU27-F1
#
_entry.id   AF-A0AAE0SU27-F1
#
_cell.length_a   1.000
_cell.length_b   1.000
_cell.length_c   1.000
_cell.angle_alpha   90.00
_cell.angle_beta   90.00
_cell.angle_gamma   90.00
#
_symmetry.space_group_name_H-M   'P 1'
#
loop_
_entity.id
_entity.type
_entity.pdbx_description
1 polymer ?
#
loop_
_entity_poly.entity_id
_entity_poly.type
_entity_poly.pdbx_seq_one_letter_code
_entity_poly.pdbx_strand_id
1 'polypeptide(L)'
;MTATELARAYCCDEIITVLLSKRELNFSTEAEEINTFQPWHVGFDLRGLGLIPITLAAYKNTFHPKHIDPSKSIMTVLGDIFNDLNTSENRWEEVCNKICDSLYVVNQNPAAALTKCANRKEFYQSIIKTYTIEETYFYTQMNTALRRQEMSGYKPSANDLAMGPYIVMYQILLLFWSDLGRENLKTYRRMQLTEKDMKKYQVGVKFTWVSFVSSSVEVKNAVAFPTCKGVVGEYVVTFTIDNTANSNHQPRDIEMFAMYMERERVYPAGAKFIVTNTQQRKGEMQVDLKLLDS
;
A
#
# COMPACT_ATOMS: atom_id res chain seq x y z
N MET A 1 15.41 12.79 -14.86
CA MET A 1 15.88 11.74 -13.95
C MET A 1 14.68 11.13 -13.24
N THR A 2 14.12 10.07 -13.80
CA THR A 2 12.95 9.34 -13.30
C THR A 2 13.33 8.38 -12.18
N ALA A 3 12.36 7.91 -11.38
CA ALA A 3 12.58 6.84 -10.39
C ALA A 3 13.22 5.58 -11.01
N THR A 4 12.89 5.28 -12.27
CA THR A 4 13.47 4.18 -13.05
C THR A 4 14.94 4.45 -13.44
N GLU A 5 15.30 5.71 -13.71
CA GLU A 5 16.69 6.12 -13.97
C GLU A 5 17.53 6.10 -12.68
N LEU A 6 16.94 6.47 -11.53
CA LEU A 6 17.56 6.33 -10.20
C LEU A 6 17.79 4.86 -9.80
N ALA A 7 16.78 3.99 -9.98
CA ALA A 7 16.91 2.56 -9.71
C ALA A 7 17.93 1.86 -10.62
N ARG A 8 18.13 2.36 -11.85
CA ARG A 8 19.16 1.86 -12.79
C ARG A 8 20.56 2.38 -12.49
N ALA A 9 20.68 3.57 -11.89
CA ALA A 9 21.98 4.18 -11.57
C ALA A 9 22.60 3.63 -10.27
N TYR A 10 21.79 3.15 -9.32
CA TYR A 10 22.25 2.80 -7.97
C TYR A 10 22.45 1.29 -7.75
N CYS A 11 23.54 0.75 -8.30
CA CYS A 11 24.27 -0.32 -7.63
C CYS A 11 24.98 0.27 -6.38
N CYS A 12 24.33 0.61 -5.26
CA CYS A 12 25.07 1.33 -4.19
C CYS A 12 24.49 1.31 -2.78
N ASP A 13 25.40 1.11 -1.83
CA ASP A 13 25.29 1.19 -0.36
C ASP A 13 24.98 2.60 0.20
N GLU A 14 24.63 3.58 -0.63
CA GLU A 14 24.58 5.01 -0.27
C GLU A 14 23.29 5.46 0.43
N ILE A 15 22.20 4.68 0.36
CA ILE A 15 20.90 5.09 0.91
C ILE A 15 20.89 5.10 2.44
N ILE A 16 21.65 4.21 3.10
CA ILE A 16 21.79 4.20 4.57
C ILE A 16 22.49 5.48 5.04
N THR A 17 23.51 5.95 4.31
CA THR A 17 24.25 7.19 4.63
C THR A 17 23.38 8.44 4.46
N VAL A 18 22.48 8.45 3.47
CA VAL A 18 21.50 9.54 3.29
C VAL A 18 20.42 9.51 4.38
N LEU A 19 19.97 8.33 4.80
CA LEU A 19 18.99 8.16 5.88
C LEU A 19 19.54 8.54 7.26
N LEU A 20 20.83 8.24 7.54
CA LEU A 20 21.47 8.57 8.81
C LEU A 20 21.90 10.05 8.93
N SER A 21 22.09 10.76 7.81
CA SER A 21 22.58 12.14 7.80
C SER A 21 21.50 13.22 7.88
N LYS A 22 20.21 12.87 7.81
CA LYS A 22 19.09 13.83 7.81
C LYS A 22 18.14 13.61 8.99
N ARG A 23 18.64 13.92 10.19
CA ARG A 23 17.90 13.81 11.46
C ARG A 23 16.90 14.94 11.72
N GLU A 24 16.82 15.94 10.86
CA GLU A 24 15.93 17.08 11.03
C GLU A 24 15.41 17.52 9.66
N LEU A 25 14.13 17.28 9.36
CA LEU A 25 13.42 18.02 8.31
C LEU A 25 11.96 18.19 8.70
N ASN A 26 11.64 19.44 9.02
CA ASN A 26 10.31 19.96 9.29
C ASN A 26 9.38 19.79 8.09
N PHE A 27 8.12 19.49 8.38
CA PHE A 27 7.01 19.37 7.44
C PHE A 27 6.79 20.68 6.68
N SER A 28 6.84 20.66 5.34
CA SER A 28 6.09 21.64 4.57
C SER A 28 4.65 21.15 4.46
N THR A 29 3.73 21.93 5.03
CA THR A 29 2.29 21.69 5.14
C THR A 29 1.51 22.10 3.89
N GLU A 30 2.17 22.23 2.74
CA GLU A 30 1.48 22.51 1.49
C GLU A 30 0.83 21.21 0.98
N ALA A 31 -0.45 21.07 1.33
CA ALA A 31 -1.33 20.02 0.87
C ALA A 31 -1.59 20.19 -0.63
N GLU A 32 -0.63 19.81 -1.47
CA GLU A 32 -0.93 19.47 -2.86
C GLU A 32 -1.99 18.35 -2.83
N GLU A 33 -3.02 18.46 -3.67
CA GLU A 33 -4.17 17.54 -3.72
C GLU A 33 -3.67 16.15 -4.15
N ILE A 34 -3.33 15.29 -3.19
CA ILE A 34 -2.81 13.94 -3.45
C ILE A 34 -3.95 13.08 -4.03
N ASN A 35 -3.93 12.93 -5.34
CA ASN A 35 -4.97 12.24 -6.09
C ASN A 35 -5.03 10.75 -5.68
N THR A 36 -6.23 10.28 -5.39
CA THR A 36 -6.48 8.87 -5.07
C THR A 36 -6.80 8.05 -6.33
N PHE A 37 -7.32 8.70 -7.36
CA PHE A 37 -7.72 8.09 -8.63
C PHE A 37 -6.57 8.16 -9.62
N GLN A 38 -6.18 7.02 -10.19
CA GLN A 38 -5.21 7.02 -11.28
C GLN A 38 -5.74 6.31 -12.54
N PRO A 39 -5.81 7.00 -13.71
CA PRO A 39 -6.28 6.37 -14.93
C PRO A 39 -5.51 5.08 -15.23
N TRP A 40 -6.24 4.01 -15.54
CA TRP A 40 -5.59 2.76 -15.90
C TRP A 40 -5.15 2.81 -17.37
N HIS A 41 -3.87 2.63 -17.60
CA HIS A 41 -3.29 2.47 -18.94
C HIS A 41 -2.81 1.04 -19.13
N VAL A 42 -2.99 0.50 -20.34
CA VAL A 42 -2.42 -0.80 -20.72
C VAL A 42 -0.90 -0.72 -20.57
N GLY A 43 -0.31 -1.58 -19.73
CA GLY A 43 1.10 -1.52 -19.37
C GLY A 43 1.40 -0.91 -17.98
N PHE A 44 0.38 -0.44 -17.25
CA PHE A 44 0.46 -0.15 -15.81
C PHE A 44 0.54 -1.47 -15.03
N ASP A 45 1.71 -2.09 -15.11
CA ASP A 45 2.21 -3.11 -14.20
C ASP A 45 2.55 -2.42 -12.86
N LEU A 46 2.85 -3.19 -11.81
CA LEU A 46 3.41 -2.71 -10.55
C LEU A 46 4.69 -1.83 -10.73
N ARG A 47 5.19 -1.66 -11.96
CA ARG A 47 6.10 -0.59 -12.40
C ARG A 47 5.56 0.83 -12.11
N GLY A 48 4.25 1.01 -12.01
CA GLY A 48 3.63 2.27 -11.54
C GLY A 48 3.67 2.44 -10.02
N LEU A 49 4.03 1.42 -9.25
CA LEU A 49 4.26 1.55 -7.81
C LEU A 49 5.72 1.87 -7.51
N GLY A 50 6.27 2.93 -8.11
CA GLY A 50 7.68 3.35 -8.01
C GLY A 50 8.36 3.15 -6.65
N LEU A 51 7.68 3.33 -5.52
CA LEU A 51 8.25 3.13 -4.18
C LEU A 51 8.64 1.66 -3.88
N ILE A 52 7.90 0.67 -4.36
CA ILE A 52 8.23 -0.77 -4.19
C ILE A 52 9.54 -1.15 -4.92
N PRO A 53 9.70 -0.94 -6.24
CA PRO A 53 10.96 -1.23 -6.92
C PRO A 53 12.11 -0.34 -6.45
N ILE A 54 11.87 0.93 -6.06
CA ILE A 54 12.90 1.77 -5.40
C ILE A 54 13.37 1.11 -4.11
N THR A 55 12.45 0.65 -3.26
CA THR A 55 12.79 -0.02 -2.01
C THR A 55 13.57 -1.31 -2.27
N LEU A 56 13.12 -2.15 -3.20
CA LEU A 56 13.79 -3.39 -3.52
C LEU A 56 15.19 -3.17 -4.08
N ALA A 57 15.42 -2.08 -4.82
CA ALA A 57 16.75 -1.68 -5.25
C ALA A 57 17.61 -1.20 -4.06
N ALA A 58 17.05 -0.32 -3.23
CA ALA A 58 17.73 0.28 -2.08
C ALA A 58 18.11 -0.74 -0.99
N TYR A 59 17.27 -1.76 -0.80
CA TYR A 59 17.41 -2.79 0.22
C TYR A 59 17.65 -4.17 -0.42
N LYS A 60 18.29 -4.22 -1.59
CA LYS A 60 18.50 -5.45 -2.36
C LYS A 60 19.10 -6.57 -1.51
N ASN A 61 20.19 -6.29 -0.79
CA ASN A 61 20.86 -7.30 0.03
C ASN A 61 19.97 -7.82 1.17
N THR A 62 19.02 -7.00 1.63
CA THR A 62 18.05 -7.37 2.66
C THR A 62 16.88 -8.16 2.11
N PHE A 63 16.29 -7.80 0.97
CA PHE A 63 15.09 -8.49 0.46
C PHE A 63 15.40 -9.59 -0.55
N HIS A 64 16.41 -9.40 -1.40
CA HIS A 64 16.74 -10.31 -2.48
C HIS A 64 18.27 -10.34 -2.70
N PRO A 65 19.03 -11.12 -1.89
CA PRO A 65 20.49 -11.09 -1.85
C PRO A 65 21.10 -11.78 -3.08
N LYS A 66 20.28 -12.48 -3.86
CA LYS A 66 20.62 -13.13 -5.12
C LYS A 66 20.38 -12.14 -6.28
N HIS A 67 21.00 -12.43 -7.43
CA HIS A 67 20.78 -11.66 -8.66
C HIS A 67 19.28 -11.64 -9.02
N ILE A 68 18.70 -10.43 -9.15
CA ILE A 68 17.32 -10.25 -9.67
C ILE A 68 17.40 -10.28 -11.18
N ASP A 69 16.70 -11.21 -11.82
CA ASP A 69 16.54 -11.22 -13.26
C ASP A 69 15.67 -10.02 -13.69
N PRO A 70 16.21 -9.06 -14.46
CA PRO A 70 15.48 -7.86 -14.86
C PRO A 70 14.32 -8.15 -15.83
N SER A 71 14.23 -9.36 -16.39
CA SER A 71 13.10 -9.80 -17.22
C SER A 71 11.89 -10.27 -16.42
N LYS A 72 12.07 -10.58 -15.12
CA LYS A 72 10.97 -11.02 -14.25
C LYS A 72 10.04 -9.86 -13.93
N SER A 73 8.74 -10.16 -13.90
CA SER A 73 7.76 -9.23 -13.34
C SER A 73 8.05 -8.99 -11.86
N ILE A 74 7.74 -7.80 -11.37
CA ILE A 74 7.89 -7.47 -9.96
C ILE A 74 6.98 -8.34 -9.07
N MET A 75 5.82 -8.80 -9.57
CA MET A 75 4.99 -9.81 -8.87
C MET A 75 5.78 -11.10 -8.62
N THR A 76 6.53 -11.57 -9.62
CA THR A 76 7.41 -12.75 -9.49
C THR A 76 8.51 -12.50 -8.47
N VAL A 77 9.14 -11.32 -8.49
CA VAL A 77 10.18 -10.96 -7.52
C VAL A 77 9.63 -10.96 -6.09
N LEU A 78 8.45 -10.37 -5.86
CA LEU A 78 7.81 -10.37 -4.53
C LEU A 78 7.46 -11.79 -4.06
N GLY A 79 7.03 -12.67 -4.98
CA GLY A 79 6.78 -14.09 -4.69
C GLY A 79 8.06 -14.85 -4.34
N ASP A 80 9.16 -14.60 -5.05
CA ASP A 80 10.48 -15.19 -4.75
C ASP A 80 10.96 -14.79 -3.35
N ILE A 81 10.77 -13.52 -2.97
CA ILE A 81 11.08 -13.02 -1.61
C ILE A 81 10.21 -13.73 -0.57
N PHE A 82 8.90 -13.84 -0.80
CA PHE A 82 8.01 -14.55 0.12
C PHE A 82 8.43 -16.00 0.32
N ASN A 83 8.79 -16.70 -0.75
CA ASN A 83 9.25 -18.08 -0.67
C ASN A 83 10.56 -18.18 0.14
N ASP A 84 11.53 -17.30 -0.11
CA ASP A 84 12.79 -17.26 0.65
C ASP A 84 12.55 -17.04 2.15
N LEU A 85 11.65 -16.12 2.52
CA LEU A 85 11.26 -15.90 3.92
C LEU A 85 10.62 -17.13 4.57
N ASN A 86 9.96 -17.98 3.78
CA ASN A 86 9.28 -19.17 4.28
C ASN A 86 10.17 -20.42 4.35
N THR A 87 11.19 -20.52 3.50
CA THR A 87 12.06 -21.70 3.42
C THR A 87 13.37 -21.55 4.20
N SER A 88 13.84 -20.32 4.42
CA SER A 88 15.14 -20.05 5.05
C SER A 88 14.96 -19.76 6.55
N GLU A 89 15.69 -20.47 7.41
CA GLU A 89 15.48 -20.50 8.87
C GLU A 89 15.55 -19.12 9.55
N ASN A 90 16.53 -18.29 9.16
CA ASN A 90 16.79 -16.98 9.80
C ASN A 90 16.43 -15.77 8.92
N ARG A 91 15.91 -16.02 7.71
CA ARG A 91 15.76 -14.96 6.71
C ARG A 91 14.73 -13.91 7.09
N TRP A 92 13.67 -14.35 7.78
CA TRP A 92 12.64 -13.46 8.28
C TRP A 92 13.18 -12.52 9.36
N GLU A 93 14.14 -12.94 10.18
CA GLU A 93 14.77 -12.10 11.22
C GLU A 93 15.60 -10.98 10.59
N GLU A 94 16.39 -11.30 9.56
CA GLU A 94 17.18 -10.31 8.83
C GLU A 94 16.30 -9.21 8.22
N VAL A 95 15.18 -9.62 7.60
CA VAL A 95 14.20 -8.68 7.03
C VAL A 95 13.48 -7.91 8.13
N CYS A 96 13.09 -8.56 9.23
CA CYS A 96 12.46 -7.92 10.39
C CYS A 96 13.36 -6.83 10.96
N ASN A 97 14.62 -7.15 11.27
CA ASN A 97 15.60 -6.19 11.80
C ASN A 97 15.74 -4.96 10.90
N LYS A 98 15.82 -5.16 9.57
CA LYS A 98 15.94 -4.05 8.64
C LYS A 98 14.67 -3.19 8.56
N ILE A 99 13.50 -3.81 8.63
CA ILE A 99 12.23 -3.09 8.69
C ILE A 99 12.17 -2.28 9.98
N CYS A 100 12.55 -2.85 11.12
CA CYS A 100 12.61 -2.15 12.41
C CYS A 100 13.54 -0.95 12.37
N ASP A 101 14.79 -1.12 11.91
CA ASP A 101 15.78 -0.05 11.79
C ASP A 101 15.27 1.10 10.92
N SER A 102 14.66 0.75 9.79
CA SER A 102 14.13 1.71 8.82
C SER A 102 12.91 2.45 9.38
N LEU A 103 11.97 1.71 9.99
CA LEU A 103 10.75 2.29 10.57
C LEU A 103 11.01 3.14 11.80
N TYR A 104 12.03 2.83 12.60
CA TYR A 104 12.32 3.56 13.83
C TYR A 104 12.50 5.07 13.59
N VAL A 105 12.99 5.44 12.41
CA VAL A 105 13.16 6.84 11.98
C VAL A 105 11.83 7.57 11.78
N VAL A 106 10.78 6.84 11.39
CA VAL A 106 9.46 7.40 11.05
C VAL A 106 8.45 7.20 12.19
N ASN A 107 8.46 6.03 12.83
CA ASN A 107 7.53 5.68 13.87
C ASN A 107 8.13 4.62 14.82
N GLN A 108 8.53 5.06 16.02
CA GLN A 108 9.21 4.22 17.00
C GLN A 108 8.30 3.11 17.57
N ASN A 109 6.99 3.36 17.70
CA ASN A 109 6.05 2.42 18.31
C ASN A 109 5.86 1.15 17.45
N PRO A 110 5.54 1.23 16.15
CA PRO A 110 5.59 0.11 15.20
C PRO A 110 6.92 -0.63 15.20
N ALA A 111 8.05 0.09 15.16
CA ALA A 111 9.37 -0.55 15.15
C ALA A 111 9.60 -1.39 16.42
N ALA A 112 9.29 -0.84 17.59
CA ALA A 112 9.43 -1.54 18.87
C ALA A 112 8.46 -2.73 19.05
N ALA A 113 7.34 -2.75 18.33
CA ALA A 113 6.44 -3.90 18.34
C ALA A 113 7.03 -5.06 17.50
N LEU A 114 7.61 -4.75 16.34
CA LEU A 114 8.17 -5.74 15.43
C LEU A 114 9.43 -6.43 15.99
N THR A 115 10.26 -5.72 16.78
CA THR A 115 11.45 -6.31 17.41
C THR A 115 11.15 -7.37 18.47
N LYS A 116 9.89 -7.48 18.92
CA LYS A 116 9.48 -8.44 19.96
C LYS A 116 8.97 -9.77 19.41
N CYS A 117 8.86 -9.91 18.09
CA CYS A 117 8.35 -11.13 17.47
C CYS A 117 9.34 -12.29 17.66
N ALA A 118 8.89 -13.39 18.27
CA ALA A 118 9.72 -14.55 18.56
C ALA A 118 9.84 -15.51 17.36
N ASN A 119 8.96 -15.39 16.38
CA ASN A 119 8.95 -16.22 15.19
C ASN A 119 8.36 -15.49 13.98
N ARG A 120 8.55 -16.07 12.80
CA ARG A 120 8.04 -15.56 11.52
C ARG A 120 6.53 -15.30 11.51
N LYS A 121 5.75 -16.17 12.14
CA LYS A 121 4.29 -16.02 12.14
C LYS A 121 3.88 -14.80 12.96
N GLU A 122 4.45 -14.62 14.14
CA GLU A 122 4.25 -13.42 14.96
C GLU A 122 4.71 -12.15 14.23
N PHE A 123 5.82 -12.23 13.49
CA PHE A 123 6.27 -11.12 12.65
C PHE A 123 5.23 -10.75 11.57
N TYR A 124 4.69 -11.73 10.85
CA TYR A 124 3.66 -11.48 9.83
C TYR A 124 2.38 -10.90 10.45
N GLN A 125 1.95 -11.44 11.59
CA GLN A 125 0.81 -10.91 12.34
C GLN A 125 1.04 -9.47 12.79
N SER A 126 2.24 -9.15 13.30
CA SER A 126 2.59 -7.80 13.72
C SER A 126 2.62 -6.81 12.55
N ILE A 127 3.10 -7.22 11.38
CA ILE A 127 3.03 -6.39 10.17
C ILE A 127 1.56 -6.07 9.81
N ILE A 128 0.64 -7.03 9.90
CA ILE A 128 -0.79 -6.75 9.65
C ILE A 128 -1.37 -5.85 10.74
N LYS A 129 -1.09 -6.16 12.01
CA LYS A 129 -1.60 -5.39 13.15
C LYS A 129 -1.17 -3.93 13.09
N THR A 130 0.12 -3.66 12.84
CA THR A 130 0.69 -2.31 12.77
C THR A 130 -0.02 -1.41 11.77
N TYR A 131 -0.49 -1.96 10.65
CA TYR A 131 -1.25 -1.20 9.64
C TYR A 131 -2.56 -0.64 10.21
N THR A 132 -3.19 -1.39 11.11
CA THR A 132 -4.52 -1.09 11.67
C THR A 132 -4.50 -0.25 12.95
N ILE A 133 -3.32 0.15 13.46
CA ILE A 133 -3.20 0.96 14.68
C ILE A 133 -3.47 2.43 14.34
N GLU A 134 -4.70 2.87 14.53
CA GLU A 134 -5.15 4.22 14.18
C GLU A 134 -4.35 5.33 14.89
N GLU A 135 -3.95 5.11 16.15
CA GLU A 135 -3.26 6.11 16.97
C GLU A 135 -1.87 6.47 16.42
N THR A 136 -1.30 5.60 15.58
CA THR A 136 0.02 5.81 14.97
C THR A 136 -0.03 6.63 13.69
N TYR A 137 -1.23 6.85 13.12
CA TYR A 137 -1.44 7.44 11.78
C TYR A 137 -0.65 6.74 10.66
N PHE A 138 -0.14 5.54 10.90
CA PHE A 138 0.83 4.89 10.03
C PHE A 138 0.21 4.49 8.68
N TYR A 139 -1.04 4.00 8.69
CA TYR A 139 -1.86 3.81 7.48
C TYR A 139 -1.92 5.06 6.60
N THR A 140 -2.17 6.22 7.19
CA THR A 140 -2.27 7.50 6.46
C THR A 140 -0.92 7.89 5.85
N GLN A 141 0.17 7.79 6.62
CA GLN A 141 1.52 8.13 6.14
C GLN A 141 1.94 7.23 4.98
N MET A 142 1.75 5.92 5.14
CA MET A 142 2.13 4.92 4.15
C MET A 142 1.35 5.08 2.84
N ASN A 143 0.02 5.23 2.92
CA ASN A 143 -0.80 5.41 1.73
C ASN A 143 -0.60 6.78 1.08
N THR A 144 -0.21 7.79 1.84
CA THR A 144 0.21 9.09 1.31
C THR A 144 1.49 8.95 0.50
N ALA A 145 2.52 8.28 1.02
CA ALA A 145 3.77 8.02 0.28
C ALA A 145 3.51 7.28 -1.04
N LEU A 146 2.65 6.25 -1.02
CA LEU A 146 2.26 5.51 -2.22
C LEU A 146 1.45 6.33 -3.23
N ARG A 147 0.73 7.38 -2.82
CA ARG A 147 0.00 8.23 -3.79
C ARG A 147 0.88 9.34 -4.35
N ARG A 148 1.79 9.88 -3.54
CA ARG A 148 2.72 10.94 -3.96
C ARG A 148 3.64 10.51 -5.10
N GLN A 149 3.91 9.21 -5.24
CA GLN A 149 4.78 8.70 -6.30
C GLN A 149 4.32 9.03 -7.73
N GLU A 150 3.03 9.31 -7.90
CA GLU A 150 2.41 9.65 -9.18
C GLU A 150 2.39 11.17 -9.47
N MET A 151 2.86 11.98 -8.52
CA MET A 151 2.89 13.44 -8.69
C MET A 151 4.02 13.84 -9.64
N SER A 152 3.75 14.84 -10.48
CA SER A 152 4.76 15.37 -11.40
C SER A 152 5.99 15.84 -10.62
N GLY A 153 7.18 15.37 -11.03
CA GLY A 153 8.43 15.72 -10.36
C GLY A 153 8.66 15.02 -9.01
N TYR A 154 7.91 13.97 -8.69
CA TYR A 154 8.07 13.21 -7.45
C TYR A 154 9.53 12.79 -7.21
N LYS A 155 9.98 13.07 -5.99
CA LYS A 155 11.22 12.56 -5.41
C LYS A 155 10.87 11.96 -4.05
N PRO A 156 11.24 10.70 -3.77
CA PRO A 156 10.91 10.08 -2.50
C PRO A 156 11.55 10.85 -1.35
N SER A 157 10.75 11.16 -0.33
CA SER A 157 11.26 11.74 0.90
C SER A 157 12.08 10.72 1.69
N ALA A 158 12.89 11.17 2.65
CA ALA A 158 13.58 10.25 3.56
C ALA A 158 12.60 9.33 4.30
N ASN A 159 11.43 9.86 4.69
CA ASN A 159 10.37 9.08 5.32
C ASN A 159 9.73 8.07 4.36
N ASP A 160 9.55 8.43 3.08
CA ASP A 160 9.01 7.50 2.07
C ASP A 160 9.95 6.30 1.92
N LEU A 161 11.26 6.56 1.80
CA LEU A 161 12.28 5.52 1.72
C LEU A 161 12.34 4.67 2.99
N ALA A 162 12.25 5.31 4.16
CA ALA A 162 12.28 4.64 5.45
C ALA A 162 11.04 3.75 5.70
N MET A 163 9.87 4.10 5.15
CA MET A 163 8.67 3.25 5.17
C MET A 163 8.70 2.14 4.12
N GLY A 164 9.53 2.28 3.08
CA GLY A 164 9.65 1.36 1.96
C GLY A 164 9.71 -0.13 2.35
N PRO A 165 10.64 -0.55 3.24
CA PRO A 165 10.75 -1.95 3.66
C PRO A 165 9.45 -2.52 4.23
N TYR A 166 8.73 -1.74 5.04
CA TYR A 166 7.43 -2.16 5.55
C TYR A 166 6.39 -2.26 4.44
N ILE A 167 6.32 -1.28 3.53
CA ILE A 167 5.40 -1.29 2.38
C ILE A 167 5.60 -2.57 1.55
N VAL A 168 6.85 -2.95 1.28
CA VAL A 168 7.19 -4.18 0.56
C VAL A 168 6.69 -5.40 1.33
N MET A 169 6.96 -5.49 2.63
CA MET A 169 6.52 -6.62 3.45
C MET A 169 5.00 -6.72 3.51
N TYR A 170 4.30 -5.61 3.73
CA TYR A 170 2.83 -5.56 3.78
C TYR A 170 2.22 -5.98 2.43
N GLN A 171 2.76 -5.48 1.31
CA GLN A 171 2.36 -5.92 -0.04
C GLN A 171 2.57 -7.43 -0.23
N ILE A 172 3.72 -7.96 0.20
CA ILE A 172 4.03 -9.40 0.10
C ILE A 172 2.99 -10.22 0.87
N LEU A 173 2.66 -9.85 2.10
CA LEU A 173 1.69 -10.58 2.89
C LEU A 173 0.31 -10.56 2.25
N LEU A 174 -0.15 -9.39 1.79
CA LEU A 174 -1.45 -9.29 1.12
C LEU A 174 -1.50 -10.11 -0.18
N LEU A 175 -0.39 -10.24 -0.91
CA LEU A 175 -0.37 -11.02 -2.14
C LEU A 175 -0.29 -12.53 -1.88
N PHE A 176 0.56 -12.97 -0.95
CA PHE A 176 1.03 -14.36 -0.90
C PHE A 176 0.77 -15.10 0.42
N TRP A 177 0.51 -14.42 1.54
CA TRP A 177 0.35 -15.12 2.82
C TRP A 177 -1.03 -15.78 2.91
N SER A 178 -1.03 -17.12 2.95
CA SER A 178 -2.24 -17.95 2.89
C SER A 178 -3.16 -17.82 4.10
N ASP A 179 -2.63 -17.42 5.27
CA ASP A 179 -3.45 -17.21 6.46
C ASP A 179 -4.39 -16.00 6.29
N LEU A 180 -4.10 -15.11 5.33
CA LEU A 180 -5.02 -14.05 4.93
C LEU A 180 -5.97 -14.58 3.86
N GLY A 181 -7.22 -14.84 4.25
CA GLY A 181 -8.26 -15.34 3.34
C GLY A 181 -8.51 -14.35 2.20
N ARG A 182 -8.69 -14.87 0.97
CA ARG A 182 -9.15 -14.04 -0.15
C ARG A 182 -10.63 -13.76 -0.02
N GLU A 183 -11.03 -12.52 -0.19
CA GLU A 183 -12.43 -12.11 -0.21
C GLU A 183 -12.93 -12.01 -1.66
N ASN A 184 -13.90 -12.85 -2.02
CA ASN A 184 -14.51 -12.89 -3.34
C ASN A 184 -15.93 -12.29 -3.36
N LEU A 185 -16.45 -11.89 -2.20
CA LEU A 185 -17.73 -11.22 -2.07
C LEU A 185 -17.58 -9.71 -2.17
N LYS A 186 -18.73 -9.02 -2.20
CA LYS A 186 -18.76 -7.57 -2.26
C LYS A 186 -18.20 -6.94 -0.98
N THR A 187 -17.43 -5.88 -1.17
CA THR A 187 -16.95 -5.02 -0.07
C THR A 187 -17.34 -3.57 -0.33
N TYR A 188 -17.26 -2.76 0.71
CA TYR A 188 -17.69 -1.37 0.72
C TYR A 188 -16.58 -0.46 1.20
N ARG A 189 -16.41 0.67 0.53
CA ARG A 189 -15.50 1.73 0.94
C ARG A 189 -16.22 3.06 0.82
N ARG A 190 -16.07 3.94 1.80
CA ARG A 190 -16.56 5.31 1.70
C ARG A 190 -15.39 6.28 1.58
N MET A 191 -15.57 7.31 0.76
CA MET A 191 -14.61 8.40 0.66
C MET A 191 -15.29 9.77 0.66
N GLN A 192 -14.58 10.77 1.16
CA GLN A 192 -14.91 12.17 0.93
C GLN A 192 -14.11 12.69 -0.25
N LEU A 193 -14.79 13.19 -1.28
CA LEU A 193 -14.18 13.65 -2.52
C LEU A 193 -14.63 15.08 -2.86
N THR A 194 -13.77 15.81 -3.58
CA THR A 194 -14.18 17.04 -4.27
C THR A 194 -15.12 16.70 -5.43
N GLU A 195 -15.92 17.68 -5.88
CA GLU A 195 -16.79 17.49 -7.05
C GLU A 195 -15.98 17.08 -8.29
N LYS A 196 -14.77 17.65 -8.45
CA LYS A 196 -13.84 17.33 -9.52
C LYS A 196 -13.39 15.87 -9.48
N ASP A 197 -13.04 15.36 -8.30
CA ASP A 197 -12.62 13.97 -8.14
C ASP A 197 -13.79 12.99 -8.29
N MET A 198 -14.96 13.35 -7.77
CA MET A 198 -16.19 12.58 -7.95
C MET A 198 -16.49 12.34 -9.44
N LYS A 199 -16.34 13.37 -10.29
CA LYS A 199 -16.57 13.30 -11.73
C LYS A 199 -15.62 12.37 -12.50
N LYS A 200 -14.54 11.89 -11.88
CA LYS A 200 -13.62 10.90 -12.49
C LYS A 200 -14.22 9.50 -12.56
N TYR A 201 -15.17 9.18 -11.68
CA TYR A 201 -15.78 7.86 -11.58
C TYR A 201 -17.00 7.74 -12.49
N GLN A 202 -16.80 7.71 -13.81
CA GLN A 202 -17.88 7.52 -14.79
C GLN A 202 -17.97 6.06 -15.24
N VAL A 203 -19.17 5.59 -15.57
CA VAL A 203 -19.39 4.22 -16.07
C VAL A 203 -18.45 3.91 -17.25
N GLY A 204 -17.80 2.75 -17.20
CA GLY A 204 -16.82 2.29 -18.20
C GLY A 204 -15.38 2.76 -17.95
N VAL A 205 -15.16 3.74 -17.06
CA VAL A 205 -13.81 4.20 -16.70
C VAL A 205 -13.07 3.11 -15.94
N LYS A 206 -11.82 2.87 -16.37
CA LYS A 206 -10.88 1.98 -15.68
C LYS A 206 -9.82 2.79 -14.96
N PHE A 207 -9.50 2.40 -13.74
CA PHE A 207 -8.54 3.10 -12.91
C PHE A 207 -7.81 2.15 -11.97
N THR A 208 -6.75 2.67 -11.35
CA THR A 208 -5.94 1.97 -10.36
C THR A 208 -5.92 2.77 -9.07
N TRP A 209 -6.11 2.10 -7.95
CA TRP A 209 -5.75 2.64 -6.64
C TRP A 209 -4.31 2.26 -6.32
N VAL A 210 -3.42 3.25 -6.34
CA VAL A 210 -1.96 3.03 -6.19
C VAL A 210 -1.55 2.72 -4.75
N SER A 211 -2.38 3.05 -3.77
CA SER A 211 -2.12 2.74 -2.36
C SER A 211 -2.83 1.45 -1.94
N PHE A 212 -2.54 0.96 -0.74
CA PHE A 212 -3.42 -0.04 -0.11
C PHE A 212 -4.81 0.57 0.08
N VAL A 213 -5.83 -0.27 0.00
CA VAL A 213 -7.23 0.17 0.09
C VAL A 213 -7.92 -0.67 1.13
N SER A 214 -8.34 -0.02 2.21
CA SER A 214 -9.22 -0.62 3.21
C SER A 214 -10.68 -0.53 2.77
N SER A 215 -11.42 -1.61 3.01
CA SER A 215 -12.85 -1.75 2.77
C SER A 215 -13.45 -2.65 3.84
N SER A 216 -14.78 -2.76 3.90
CA SER A 216 -15.47 -3.65 4.84
C SER A 216 -16.48 -4.52 4.11
N VAL A 217 -16.76 -5.73 4.61
CA VAL A 217 -17.91 -6.51 4.13
C VAL A 217 -19.26 -5.97 4.65
N GLU A 218 -19.23 -5.00 5.57
CA GLU A 218 -20.42 -4.35 6.11
C GLU A 218 -20.44 -2.85 5.77
N VAL A 219 -21.47 -2.39 5.05
CA VAL A 219 -21.64 -0.97 4.67
C VAL A 219 -21.55 -0.01 5.87
N LYS A 220 -22.10 -0.41 7.02
CA LYS A 220 -22.13 0.40 8.24
C LYS A 220 -20.73 0.63 8.85
N ASN A 221 -19.78 -0.28 8.61
CA ASN A 221 -18.41 -0.17 9.12
C ASN A 221 -17.49 0.53 8.09
N ALA A 222 -17.97 0.81 6.88
CA ALA A 222 -17.24 1.63 5.92
C ALA A 222 -17.31 3.11 6.33
N VAL A 223 -16.34 3.53 7.15
CA VAL A 223 -16.12 4.93 7.53
C VAL A 223 -15.57 5.70 6.32
N ALA A 224 -15.99 6.97 6.17
CA ALA A 224 -15.54 7.79 5.06
C ALA A 224 -14.06 8.18 5.22
N PHE A 225 -13.25 7.85 4.23
CA PHE A 225 -11.82 8.18 4.17
C PHE A 225 -11.56 9.39 3.23
N PRO A 226 -10.58 10.27 3.50
CA PRO A 226 -9.68 10.30 4.64
C PRO A 226 -10.35 10.71 5.95
N THR A 227 -9.95 10.07 7.05
CA THR A 227 -10.39 10.39 8.41
C THR A 227 -9.55 11.49 9.07
N CYS A 228 -8.41 11.87 8.45
CA CYS A 228 -7.49 12.86 8.99
C CYS A 228 -7.89 14.30 8.62
N LYS A 229 -7.68 15.24 9.55
CA LYS A 229 -7.91 16.68 9.36
C LYS A 229 -7.09 17.23 8.19
N GLY A 230 -7.72 18.00 7.31
CA GLY A 230 -7.04 18.77 6.25
C GLY A 230 -7.33 18.33 4.82
N VAL A 231 -8.15 17.31 4.57
CA VAL A 231 -8.56 16.93 3.21
C VAL A 231 -9.94 17.48 2.88
N VAL A 232 -10.01 18.05 1.68
CA VAL A 232 -11.10 18.83 1.10
C VAL A 232 -11.98 17.88 0.29
N GLY A 233 -13.22 17.64 0.73
CA GLY A 233 -14.17 16.84 0.00
C GLY A 233 -15.55 16.93 0.62
N GLU A 234 -16.47 17.62 -0.05
CA GLU A 234 -17.83 17.88 0.46
C GLU A 234 -18.79 16.72 0.13
N TYR A 235 -18.41 15.84 -0.80
CA TYR A 235 -19.26 14.78 -1.32
C TYR A 235 -18.83 13.43 -0.73
N VAL A 236 -19.77 12.79 -0.04
CA VAL A 236 -19.60 11.40 0.40
C VAL A 236 -19.89 10.47 -0.79
N VAL A 237 -18.89 9.66 -1.13
CA VAL A 237 -18.96 8.65 -2.19
C VAL A 237 -18.84 7.28 -1.55
N THR A 238 -19.87 6.45 -1.73
CA THR A 238 -19.87 5.04 -1.30
C THR A 238 -19.57 4.16 -2.50
N PHE A 239 -18.48 3.41 -2.42
CA PHE A 239 -18.08 2.41 -3.39
C PHE A 239 -18.60 1.03 -2.96
N THR A 240 -19.31 0.35 -3.86
CA THR A 240 -19.64 -1.08 -3.74
C THR A 240 -18.76 -1.84 -4.73
N ILE A 241 -17.90 -2.71 -4.22
CA ILE A 241 -16.84 -3.33 -5.00
C ILE A 241 -17.12 -4.82 -5.15
N ASP A 242 -17.30 -5.28 -6.38
CA ASP A 242 -17.42 -6.68 -6.75
C ASP A 242 -16.03 -7.32 -6.93
N ASN A 243 -15.74 -8.33 -6.09
CA ASN A 243 -14.46 -9.04 -6.03
C ASN A 243 -14.52 -10.45 -6.62
N THR A 244 -15.58 -10.79 -7.36
CA THR A 244 -15.77 -12.11 -7.96
C THR A 244 -14.76 -12.44 -9.07
N ALA A 245 -14.06 -11.42 -9.58
CA ALA A 245 -12.98 -11.57 -10.55
C ALA A 245 -11.81 -12.39 -9.99
N ASN A 246 -11.20 -13.23 -10.83
CA ASN A 246 -10.06 -14.06 -10.42
C ASN A 246 -8.78 -13.23 -10.52
N SER A 247 -8.57 -12.37 -9.52
CA SER A 247 -7.49 -11.39 -9.50
C SER A 247 -6.54 -11.65 -8.33
N ASN A 248 -5.23 -11.51 -8.57
CA ASN A 248 -4.24 -11.54 -7.49
C ASN A 248 -4.42 -10.37 -6.51
N HIS A 249 -5.13 -9.32 -6.92
CA HIS A 249 -5.47 -8.15 -6.11
C HIS A 249 -6.81 -8.26 -5.39
N GLN A 250 -7.42 -9.45 -5.33
CA GLN A 250 -8.57 -9.68 -4.43
C GLN A 250 -8.20 -9.24 -3.01
N PRO A 251 -9.09 -8.53 -2.30
CA PRO A 251 -8.78 -8.05 -0.98
C PRO A 251 -8.62 -9.23 -0.02
N ARG A 252 -7.83 -8.99 1.02
CA ARG A 252 -7.53 -9.98 2.05
C ARG A 252 -8.29 -9.69 3.33
N ASP A 253 -8.80 -10.75 3.94
CA ASP A 253 -9.32 -10.72 5.30
C ASP A 253 -8.16 -10.55 6.28
N ILE A 254 -8.12 -9.39 6.93
CA ILE A 254 -7.12 -9.07 7.94
C ILE A 254 -7.73 -8.98 9.35
N GLU A 255 -9.04 -9.21 9.49
CA GLU A 255 -9.79 -8.95 10.73
C GLU A 255 -9.20 -9.69 11.92
N MET A 256 -8.77 -10.93 11.72
CA MET A 256 -8.20 -11.76 12.79
C MET A 256 -6.88 -11.24 13.36
N PHE A 257 -6.20 -10.33 12.66
CA PHE A 257 -4.92 -9.75 13.06
C PHE A 257 -5.00 -8.22 13.27
N ALA A 258 -6.14 -7.60 12.96
CA ALA A 258 -6.38 -6.19 13.14
C ALA A 258 -6.51 -5.80 14.62
N MET A 259 -6.19 -4.56 14.95
CA MET A 259 -6.40 -4.00 16.28
C MET A 259 -7.90 -3.81 16.59
N TYR A 260 -8.70 -3.53 15.57
CA TYR A 260 -10.14 -3.33 15.67
C TYR A 260 -10.91 -4.30 14.76
N MET A 261 -12.02 -4.85 15.25
CA MET A 261 -12.86 -5.80 14.52
C MET A 261 -13.86 -5.07 13.61
N GLU A 262 -13.36 -4.46 12.53
CA GLU A 262 -14.17 -3.66 11.60
C GLU A 262 -14.65 -4.43 10.37
N ARG A 263 -14.52 -5.77 10.38
CA ARG A 263 -14.77 -6.60 9.20
C ARG A 263 -13.91 -6.18 8.00
N GLU A 264 -12.68 -5.75 8.28
CA GLU A 264 -11.81 -5.08 7.32
C GLU A 264 -11.28 -6.05 6.25
N ARG A 265 -11.25 -5.56 5.02
CA ARG A 265 -10.73 -6.20 3.82
C ARG A 265 -9.77 -5.25 3.14
N VAL A 266 -8.51 -5.66 2.96
CA VAL A 266 -7.49 -4.79 2.39
C VAL A 266 -7.06 -5.28 1.01
N TYR A 267 -7.17 -4.41 0.02
CA TYR A 267 -6.62 -4.65 -1.31
C TYR A 267 -5.11 -4.37 -1.30
N PRO A 268 -4.29 -5.22 -1.95
CA PRO A 268 -2.91 -4.88 -2.24
C PRO A 268 -2.82 -3.57 -3.04
N ALA A 269 -1.73 -2.83 -2.85
CA ALA A 269 -1.46 -1.63 -3.63
C ALA A 269 -1.43 -1.96 -5.13
N GLY A 270 -1.99 -1.06 -5.94
CA GLY A 270 -2.08 -1.25 -7.39
C GLY A 270 -3.31 -2.04 -7.86
N ALA A 271 -4.31 -2.25 -6.99
CA ALA A 271 -5.57 -2.87 -7.38
C ALA A 271 -6.30 -2.05 -8.45
N LYS A 272 -6.84 -2.75 -9.46
CA LYS A 272 -7.41 -2.18 -10.69
C LYS A 272 -8.90 -2.41 -10.74
N PHE A 273 -9.65 -1.40 -11.14
CA PHE A 273 -11.10 -1.44 -11.14
C PHE A 273 -11.68 -0.86 -12.43
N ILE A 274 -12.89 -1.29 -12.77
CA ILE A 274 -13.76 -0.62 -13.72
C ILE A 274 -15.02 -0.14 -13.00
N VAL A 275 -15.46 1.08 -13.30
CA VAL A 275 -16.74 1.60 -12.84
C VAL A 275 -17.87 0.96 -13.66
N THR A 276 -18.75 0.22 -13.00
CA THR A 276 -19.85 -0.49 -13.66
C THR A 276 -21.18 0.26 -13.59
N ASN A 277 -21.37 1.07 -12.56
CA ASN A 277 -22.59 1.87 -12.38
C ASN A 277 -22.32 3.05 -11.44
N THR A 278 -23.10 4.12 -11.60
CA THR A 278 -23.02 5.34 -10.80
C THR A 278 -24.41 5.88 -10.54
N GLN A 279 -24.76 6.16 -9.30
CA GLN A 279 -26.06 6.71 -8.92
C GLN A 279 -25.90 7.81 -7.87
N GLN A 280 -26.71 8.86 -7.96
CA GLN A 280 -26.77 9.89 -6.91
C GLN A 280 -28.04 9.67 -6.08
N ARG A 281 -27.90 9.51 -4.76
CA ARG A 281 -29.04 9.30 -3.84
C ARG A 281 -28.84 10.09 -2.56
N LYS A 282 -29.84 10.91 -2.20
CA LYS A 282 -29.90 11.63 -0.90
C LYS A 282 -28.62 12.42 -0.55
N GLY A 283 -27.98 13.04 -1.55
CA GLY A 283 -26.74 13.81 -1.34
C GLY A 283 -25.44 12.98 -1.35
N GLU A 284 -25.52 11.66 -1.49
CA GLU A 284 -24.36 10.78 -1.65
C GLU A 284 -24.26 10.24 -3.08
N MET A 285 -23.04 10.03 -3.57
CA MET A 285 -22.79 9.28 -4.80
C MET A 285 -22.53 7.81 -4.44
N GLN A 286 -23.22 6.91 -5.12
CA GLN A 286 -22.95 5.47 -5.09
C GLN A 286 -22.23 5.08 -6.38
N VAL A 287 -21.11 4.37 -6.24
CA VAL A 287 -20.29 3.93 -7.36
C VAL A 287 -20.10 2.43 -7.24
N ASP A 288 -20.60 1.68 -8.22
CA ASP A 288 -20.33 0.26 -8.30
C ASP A 288 -19.04 0.04 -9.09
N LEU A 289 -18.14 -0.74 -8.50
CA LEU A 289 -16.85 -1.10 -9.06
C LEU A 289 -16.80 -2.61 -9.28
N LYS A 290 -16.10 -3.03 -10.34
CA LYS A 290 -15.67 -4.42 -10.51
C LYS A 290 -14.15 -4.48 -10.52
N LEU A 291 -13.60 -5.36 -9.69
CA LEU A 291 -12.17 -5.66 -9.68
C LEU A 291 -11.78 -6.25 -11.04
N LEU A 292 -10.67 -5.78 -11.60
CA LEU A 292 -10.14 -6.28 -12.86
C LEU A 292 -9.17 -7.43 -12.61
N ASP A 293 -9.20 -8.40 -13.53
CA ASP A 293 -8.22 -9.49 -13.56
C ASP A 293 -6.81 -8.92 -13.80
N SER A 294 -5.81 -9.57 -13.21
CA SER A 294 -4.39 -9.18 -13.27
C SER A 294 -3.61 -10.09 -14.19
#